data_AF-A0AAW2SRF4-F1
#
_entry.id   AF-A0AAW2SRF4-F1
#
_cell.length_a   1.000
_cell.length_b   1.000
_cell.length_c   1.000
_cell.angle_alpha   90.00
_cell.angle_beta   90.00
_cell.angle_gamma   90.00
#
_symmetry.space_group_name_H-M   'P 1'
#
loop_
_entity.id
_entity.type
_entity.pdbx_description
1 polymer ?
#
loop_
_entity_poly.entity_id
_entity_poly.type
_entity_poly.pdbx_seq_one_letter_code
_entity_poly.pdbx_strand_id
1 'polypeptide(L)'
;MDIVRPFPVASGQRKFLLVAIDYFTKWVKAEPLARITEEEVMKFIWKNIVCHFGVPREIISDNGRQFQGRRIHEWCQGLHIKQRFTSVAHPQSNGQVEVTNRILVQGIKRRLERVGGNWTEELTSVLWAYRTTPRGSQGKPLLTSLRD
;
A
#
# COMPACT_ATOMS: atom_id res chain seq x y z
N MET A 1 5.17 1.81 0.14
CA MET A 1 4.61 0.46 -0.04
C MET A 1 5.07 -0.38 1.12
N ASP A 2 4.17 -1.15 1.70
CA ASP A 2 4.39 -1.88 2.95
C ASP A 2 3.59 -3.19 2.94
N ILE A 3 4.01 -4.18 3.74
CA ILE A 3 3.28 -5.44 3.93
C ILE A 3 2.87 -5.61 5.39
N VAL A 4 1.57 -5.64 5.61
CA VAL A 4 0.97 -5.77 6.93
C VAL A 4 0.86 -7.24 7.33
N ARG A 5 1.33 -7.59 8.54
CA ARG A 5 1.32 -8.96 9.08
C ARG A 5 0.91 -9.04 10.57
N PRO A 6 0.52 -10.24 11.04
CA PRO A 6 -0.27 -11.26 10.34
C PRO A 6 -1.78 -11.00 10.52
N PHE A 7 -2.57 -11.30 9.47
CA PHE A 7 -4.02 -11.44 9.57
C PHE A 7 -4.40 -12.91 9.79
N PRO A 8 -5.61 -13.23 10.30
CA PRO A 8 -6.15 -14.57 10.24
C PRO A 8 -6.11 -15.12 8.81
N VAL A 9 -5.85 -16.42 8.66
CA VAL A 9 -5.81 -17.05 7.34
C VAL A 9 -7.22 -17.04 6.74
N ALA A 10 -7.37 -16.37 5.60
CA ALA A 10 -8.60 -16.34 4.82
C ALA A 10 -8.54 -17.31 3.64
N SER A 11 -9.63 -17.38 2.87
CA SER A 11 -9.73 -18.18 1.64
C SER A 11 -8.52 -17.98 0.71
N GLY A 12 -8.02 -19.08 0.16
CA GLY A 12 -6.82 -19.10 -0.68
C GLY A 12 -5.51 -18.90 0.09
N GLN A 13 -5.47 -19.20 1.39
CA GLN A 13 -4.28 -19.09 2.25
C GLN A 13 -3.76 -17.65 2.42
N ARG A 14 -4.62 -16.66 2.14
CA ARG A 14 -4.28 -15.24 2.22
C ARG A 14 -4.17 -14.81 3.68
N LYS A 15 -3.03 -14.25 4.06
CA LYS A 15 -2.71 -13.87 5.45
C LYS A 15 -1.88 -12.59 5.57
N PHE A 16 -1.59 -11.98 4.43
CA PHE A 16 -0.80 -10.76 4.31
C PHE A 16 -1.57 -9.73 3.51
N LEU A 17 -1.35 -8.45 3.77
CA LEU A 17 -1.91 -7.36 2.99
C LEU A 17 -0.76 -6.50 2.46
N LEU A 18 -0.59 -6.46 1.14
CA LEU A 18 0.33 -5.54 0.47
C LEU A 18 -0.41 -4.22 0.25
N VAL A 19 0.19 -3.11 0.69
CA VAL A 19 -0.43 -1.77 0.66
C VAL A 19 0.51 -0.78 -0.01
N ALA A 20 -0.03 0.02 -0.94
CA ALA A 20 0.61 1.22 -1.45
C ALA A 20 -0.27 2.44 -1.18
N ILE A 21 0.37 3.55 -0.83
CA ILE A 21 -0.29 4.82 -0.57
C ILE A 21 0.36 5.82 -1.50
N ASP A 22 -0.45 6.48 -2.34
CA ASP A 22 0.02 7.60 -3.12
C ASP A 22 0.43 8.76 -2.19
N TYR A 23 1.60 9.33 -2.45
CA TYR A 23 2.20 10.29 -1.55
C TYR A 23 1.39 11.60 -1.47
N PHE A 24 0.83 12.05 -2.59
CA PHE A 24 0.16 13.35 -2.70
C PHE A 24 -1.31 13.26 -2.31
N THR A 25 -2.06 12.37 -2.96
CA THR A 25 -3.50 12.20 -2.79
C THR A 25 -3.87 11.39 -1.56
N LYS A 26 -2.90 10.70 -0.95
CA LYS A 26 -3.12 9.70 0.10
C LYS A 26 -4.03 8.56 -0.33
N TRP A 27 -4.20 8.34 -1.64
CA TRP A 27 -5.00 7.25 -2.16
C TRP A 27 -4.36 5.90 -1.84
N VAL A 28 -5.12 5.01 -1.23
CA VAL A 28 -4.64 3.68 -0.81
C VAL A 28 -5.05 2.62 -1.82
N LYS A 29 -4.09 1.82 -2.29
CA LYS A 29 -4.29 0.53 -2.98
C LYS A 29 -3.83 -0.58 -2.05
N ALA A 30 -4.59 -1.67 -1.96
CA ALA A 30 -4.21 -2.82 -1.17
C ALA A 30 -4.70 -4.13 -1.79
N GLU A 31 -3.92 -5.20 -1.66
CA GLU A 31 -4.30 -6.54 -2.10
C GLU A 31 -3.89 -7.61 -1.07
N PRO A 32 -4.73 -8.65 -0.88
CA PRO A 32 -4.42 -9.75 0.01
C PRO A 32 -3.48 -10.75 -0.67
N LEU A 33 -2.43 -11.18 0.03
CA LEU A 33 -1.45 -12.13 -0.46
C LEU A 33 -1.40 -13.39 0.41
N ALA A 34 -1.23 -14.54 -0.26
CA ALA A 34 -0.94 -15.82 0.41
C ALA A 34 0.54 -15.99 0.75
N ARG A 35 1.41 -15.44 -0.10
CA ARG A 35 2.87 -15.52 -0.02
C ARG A 35 3.49 -14.19 -0.43
N ILE A 36 4.66 -13.90 0.14
CA ILE A 36 5.35 -12.63 -0.05
C ILE A 36 6.58 -12.91 -0.90
N THR A 37 6.45 -12.62 -2.19
CA THR A 37 7.49 -12.84 -3.20
C THR A 37 7.66 -11.56 -4.04
N GLU A 38 8.81 -11.43 -4.70
CA GLU A 38 9.05 -10.32 -5.65
C GLU A 38 7.99 -10.28 -6.75
N GLU A 39 7.59 -11.45 -7.26
CA GLU A 39 6.61 -11.56 -8.34
C GLU A 39 5.23 -11.01 -7.95
N GLU A 40 4.76 -11.31 -6.74
CA GLU A 40 3.48 -10.77 -6.24
C GLU A 40 3.54 -9.25 -6.06
N VAL A 41 4.69 -8.72 -5.63
CA VAL A 41 4.90 -7.27 -5.54
C VAL A 41 4.90 -6.63 -6.93
N MET A 42 5.61 -7.21 -7.91
CA MET A 42 5.65 -6.71 -9.28
C MET A 42 4.26 -6.71 -9.93
N LYS A 43 3.50 -7.81 -9.77
CA LYS A 43 2.10 -7.91 -10.22
C LYS A 43 1.24 -6.82 -9.60
N PHE A 44 1.38 -6.59 -8.30
CA PHE A 44 0.65 -5.55 -7.60
C PHE A 44 0.99 -4.15 -8.15
N ILE A 45 2.27 -3.82 -8.32
CA ILE A 45 2.69 -2.50 -8.86
C ILE A 45 2.14 -2.32 -10.27
N TRP A 46 2.31 -3.31 -11.15
CA TRP A 46 1.82 -3.23 -12.52
C TRP A 46 0.31 -3.00 -12.57
N LYS A 47 -0.44 -3.90 -11.94
CA LYS A 47 -1.90 -3.89 -11.96
C LYS A 47 -2.47 -2.66 -11.28
N ASN A 48 -2.02 -2.32 -10.07
CA ASN A 48 -2.71 -1.33 -9.22
C ASN A 48 -2.13 0.08 -9.31
N ILE A 49 -0.90 0.23 -9.78
CA ILE A 49 -0.22 1.52 -9.86
C ILE A 49 -0.05 1.90 -11.33
N VAL A 50 0.72 1.12 -12.09
CA VAL A 50 1.07 1.47 -13.48
C VAL A 50 -0.16 1.54 -14.38
N CYS A 51 -1.01 0.50 -14.38
CA CYS A 51 -2.21 0.48 -15.22
C CYS A 51 -3.31 1.47 -14.81
N HIS A 52 -3.27 2.02 -13.59
CA HIS A 52 -4.32 2.95 -13.10
C HIS A 52 -3.88 4.41 -13.06
N PHE A 53 -2.62 4.67 -12.75
CA PHE A 53 -2.09 6.03 -12.53
C PHE A 53 -0.92 6.36 -13.47
N GLY A 54 -0.46 5.40 -14.28
CA GLY A 54 0.77 5.53 -15.05
C GLY A 54 2.01 5.16 -14.23
N VAL A 55 3.17 5.32 -14.88
CA VAL A 55 4.47 4.93 -14.29
C VAL A 55 4.85 5.91 -13.17
N PRO A 56 5.00 5.45 -11.92
CA PRO A 56 5.41 6.33 -10.84
C PRO A 56 6.88 6.73 -11.00
N ARG A 57 7.21 7.98 -10.64
CA ARG A 57 8.61 8.43 -10.58
C ARG A 57 9.44 7.62 -9.58
N GLU A 58 8.85 7.30 -8.44
CA GLU A 58 9.54 6.65 -7.33
C GLU A 58 8.62 5.75 -6.52
N ILE A 59 9.14 4.60 -6.09
CA ILE A 59 8.52 3.70 -5.12
C ILE A 59 9.38 3.67 -3.87
N ILE A 60 8.76 4.01 -2.74
CA ILE A 60 9.38 3.94 -1.41
C ILE A 60 8.84 2.72 -0.67
N SER A 61 9.71 1.83 -0.17
CA SER A 61 9.32 0.66 0.63
C SER A 61 10.27 0.40 1.81
N ASP A 62 9.94 -0.55 2.67
CA ASP A 62 10.90 -1.04 3.67
C ASP A 62 12.05 -1.85 3.03
N ASN A 63 13.04 -2.24 3.84
CA ASN A 63 14.16 -3.09 3.41
C ASN A 63 13.79 -4.59 3.32
N GLY A 64 12.51 -4.92 3.13
CA GLY A 64 12.08 -6.29 2.95
C GLY A 64 12.67 -6.91 1.68
N ARG A 65 13.12 -8.17 1.76
CA ARG A 65 13.74 -8.90 0.63
C ARG A 65 12.88 -8.91 -0.63
N GLN A 66 11.56 -8.96 -0.47
CA GLN A 66 10.60 -8.92 -1.58
C GLN A 66 10.63 -7.61 -2.39
N PHE A 67 11.20 -6.54 -1.85
CA PHE A 67 11.33 -5.24 -2.52
C PHE A 67 12.76 -4.99 -3.04
N GLN A 68 13.75 -5.71 -2.53
CA GLN A 68 15.17 -5.51 -2.82
C GLN A 68 15.77 -6.56 -3.77
N GLY A 69 14.98 -7.55 -4.17
CA GLY A 69 15.48 -8.60 -5.04
C GLY A 69 15.86 -8.10 -6.43
N ARG A 70 16.75 -8.85 -7.08
CA ARG A 70 17.33 -8.47 -8.37
C ARG A 70 16.25 -8.32 -9.46
N ARG A 71 15.24 -9.19 -9.48
CA ARG A 71 14.22 -9.18 -10.53
C ARG A 71 13.35 -7.93 -10.45
N ILE A 72 12.89 -7.59 -9.23
CA ILE A 72 12.10 -6.37 -9.05
C ILE A 72 12.94 -5.11 -9.32
N HIS A 73 14.24 -5.14 -8.98
CA HIS A 73 15.14 -4.03 -9.27
C HIS A 73 15.31 -3.77 -10.78
N GLU A 74 15.69 -4.80 -11.54
CA GLU A 74 15.85 -4.71 -13.00
C GLU A 74 14.53 -4.32 -13.68
N TRP A 75 13.40 -4.87 -13.22
CA TRP A 75 12.08 -4.51 -13.74
C TRP A 75 11.71 -3.05 -13.48
N CYS A 76 11.94 -2.53 -12.27
CA CYS A 76 11.71 -1.11 -11.97
C CYS A 76 12.62 -0.22 -12.81
N GLN A 77 13.89 -0.58 -13.00
CA GLN A 77 14.81 0.16 -13.86
C GLN A 77 14.34 0.22 -15.31
N GLY A 78 13.84 -0.90 -15.86
CA GLY A 78 13.29 -0.95 -17.23
C GLY A 78 12.06 -0.05 -17.44
N LEU A 79 11.34 0.27 -16.37
CA LEU A 79 10.23 1.24 -16.38
C LEU A 79 10.67 2.65 -15.93
N HIS A 80 11.96 2.88 -15.71
CA HIS A 80 12.50 4.14 -15.16
C HIS A 80 11.90 4.53 -13.79
N ILE A 81 11.47 3.55 -13.00
CA ILE A 81 10.97 3.74 -11.64
C ILE A 81 12.15 3.75 -10.68
N LYS A 82 12.35 4.85 -9.96
CA LYS A 82 13.35 4.90 -8.90
C LYS A 82 12.86 4.12 -7.67
N GLN A 83 13.67 3.20 -7.16
CA GLN A 83 13.40 2.55 -5.88
C GLN A 83 14.13 3.28 -4.76
N ARG A 84 13.42 3.56 -3.67
CA ARG A 84 14.00 3.99 -2.40
C ARG A 84 13.55 3.08 -1.28
N PHE A 85 14.48 2.81 -0.37
CA PHE A 85 14.20 2.02 0.81
C PHE A 85 14.29 2.89 2.05
N THR A 86 13.32 2.76 2.95
CA THR A 86 13.33 3.49 4.22
C THR A 86 14.42 2.91 5.11
N SER A 87 15.39 3.72 5.51
CA SER A 87 16.31 3.35 6.59
C SER A 87 15.59 3.43 7.94
N VAL A 88 15.91 2.54 8.88
CA VAL A 88 15.37 2.59 10.26
C VAL A 88 15.78 3.89 11.00
N ALA A 89 16.71 4.68 10.46
CA ALA A 89 17.48 5.66 11.24
C ALA A 89 17.16 7.15 11.05
N HIS A 90 16.47 7.63 10.00
CA HIS A 90 16.37 9.09 9.75
C HIS A 90 14.96 9.62 9.38
N PRO A 91 14.21 10.14 10.37
CA PRO A 91 12.86 10.73 10.19
C PRO A 91 12.82 12.15 9.61
N GLN A 92 13.96 12.80 9.41
CA GLN A 92 14.10 14.27 9.45
C GLN A 92 13.48 15.06 8.29
N SER A 93 12.92 14.42 7.26
CA SER A 93 12.27 15.13 6.13
C SER A 93 10.90 14.59 5.75
N ASN A 94 10.48 13.44 6.28
CA ASN A 94 9.24 12.76 5.90
C ASN A 94 8.39 12.30 7.10
N GLY A 95 8.78 12.63 8.34
CA GLY A 95 8.17 12.09 9.55
C GLY A 95 6.66 12.26 9.65
N GLN A 96 6.09 13.41 9.25
CA GLN A 96 4.64 13.60 9.29
C GLN A 96 3.92 12.72 8.26
N VAL A 97 4.49 12.53 7.07
CA VAL A 97 3.91 11.66 6.03
C VAL A 97 4.06 10.19 6.44
N GLU A 98 5.18 9.81 7.03
CA GLU A 98 5.41 8.46 7.56
C GLU A 98 4.44 8.13 8.70
N VAL A 99 4.26 9.05 9.65
CA VAL A 99 3.26 8.93 10.73
C VAL A 99 1.86 8.84 10.16
N THR A 100 1.52 9.66 9.17
CA THR A 100 0.23 9.60 8.49
C THR A 100 0.04 8.23 7.86
N ASN A 101 0.95 7.80 6.98
CA ASN A 101 0.89 6.49 6.31
C ASN A 101 0.73 5.33 7.30
N ARG A 102 1.49 5.36 8.41
CA ARG A 102 1.38 4.38 9.48
C ARG A 102 0.00 4.37 10.12
N ILE A 103 -0.55 5.54 10.45
CA ILE A 103 -1.92 5.66 11.00
C ILE A 103 -2.95 5.12 9.99
N LEU A 104 -2.77 5.40 8.70
CA LEU A 104 -3.68 4.92 7.65
C LEU A 104 -3.67 3.39 7.57
N VAL A 105 -2.48 2.79 7.49
CA VAL A 105 -2.30 1.33 7.45
C VAL A 105 -2.87 0.69 8.72
N GLN A 106 -2.59 1.25 9.90
CA GLN A 106 -3.13 0.75 11.17
C GLN A 106 -4.66 0.87 11.26
N GLY A 107 -5.25 1.92 10.70
CA GLY A 107 -6.70 2.09 10.64
C GLY A 107 -7.38 1.04 9.78
N ILE A 108 -6.80 0.73 8.61
CA ILE A 108 -7.25 -0.35 7.72
C ILE A 108 -7.10 -1.71 8.43
N LYS A 109 -5.92 -1.97 9.01
CA LYS A 109 -5.64 -3.22 9.75
C LYS A 109 -6.68 -3.48 10.84
N ARG A 110 -6.94 -2.49 11.71
CA ARG A 110 -7.92 -2.63 12.80
C ARG A 110 -9.35 -2.91 12.31
N ARG A 111 -9.76 -2.31 11.19
CA ARG A 111 -11.09 -2.58 10.60
C ARG A 111 -11.18 -4.00 10.05
N LEU A 112 -10.14 -4.47 9.37
CA LEU A 112 -10.07 -5.83 8.84
C LEU A 112 -10.00 -6.89 9.96
N GLU A 113 -9.27 -6.63 11.04
CA GLU A 113 -9.21 -7.52 12.20
C GLU A 113 -10.58 -7.70 12.87
N ARG A 114 -11.39 -6.63 12.93
CA ARG A 114 -12.77 -6.70 13.46
C ARG A 114 -13.70 -7.57 12.62
N VAL A 115 -13.44 -7.69 11.32
CA VAL A 115 -14.21 -8.56 10.40
C VAL A 115 -13.87 -10.04 10.61
N GLY A 116 -12.64 -10.36 11.02
CA GLY A 116 -12.23 -11.74 11.28
C GLY A 116 -11.94 -12.55 10.01
N GLY A 117 -12.40 -13.81 9.96
CA GLY A 117 -12.01 -14.81 8.93
C GLY A 117 -12.32 -14.41 7.48
N ASN A 118 -13.27 -13.50 7.25
CA ASN A 118 -13.67 -13.04 5.92
C ASN A 118 -13.05 -11.67 5.54
N TRP A 119 -11.99 -11.24 6.21
CA TRP A 119 -11.41 -9.90 5.99
C TRP A 119 -11.03 -9.62 4.53
N THR A 120 -10.70 -10.65 3.72
CA THR A 120 -10.39 -10.46 2.30
C THR A 120 -11.60 -10.03 1.47
N GLU A 121 -12.80 -10.46 1.85
CA GLU A 121 -14.06 -10.10 1.18
C GLU A 121 -14.45 -8.66 1.52
N GLU A 122 -14.23 -8.25 2.77
CA GLU A 122 -14.50 -6.90 3.25
C GLU A 122 -13.44 -5.86 2.90
N LEU A 123 -12.32 -6.27 2.31
CA LEU A 123 -11.23 -5.36 1.97
C LEU A 123 -11.72 -4.20 1.08
N THR A 124 -12.56 -4.52 0.08
CA THR A 124 -13.12 -3.51 -0.82
C THR A 124 -14.00 -2.51 -0.05
N SER A 125 -14.88 -2.99 0.82
CA SER A 125 -15.76 -2.16 1.67
C SER A 125 -14.95 -1.25 2.60
N VAL A 126 -13.91 -1.79 3.24
CA VAL A 126 -13.02 -1.03 4.13
C VAL A 126 -12.26 0.04 3.37
N LEU A 127 -11.71 -0.28 2.20
CA LEU A 127 -11.03 0.70 1.35
C LEU A 127 -11.99 1.77 0.82
N TRP A 128 -13.22 1.40 0.44
CA TRP A 128 -14.23 2.35 0.00
C TRP A 128 -14.58 3.33 1.11
N ALA A 129 -14.95 2.83 2.30
CA ALA A 129 -15.27 3.67 3.45
C ALA A 129 -14.09 4.59 3.81
N TYR A 130 -12.87 4.07 3.72
CA TYR A 130 -11.66 4.85 3.93
C TYR A 130 -11.53 6.01 2.92
N ARG A 131 -11.79 5.76 1.62
CA ARG A 131 -11.65 6.74 0.53
C ARG A 131 -12.77 7.79 0.52
N THR A 132 -13.94 7.45 1.06
CA THR A 132 -15.12 8.34 1.11
C THR A 132 -15.24 9.13 2.41
N THR A 133 -14.55 8.73 3.48
CA THR A 133 -14.56 9.49 4.74
C THR A 133 -13.78 10.81 4.59
N PRO A 134 -14.40 11.98 4.85
CA PRO A 134 -13.69 13.26 4.90
C PRO A 134 -12.56 13.27 5.92
N ARG A 135 -11.40 13.84 5.58
CA ARG A 135 -10.25 13.92 6.50
C ARG A 135 -9.51 15.24 6.41
N GLY A 136 -9.03 15.71 7.56
CA GLY A 136 -8.28 16.96 7.69
C GLY A 136 -9.17 18.21 7.72
N SER A 137 -8.54 19.37 7.87
CA SER A 137 -9.19 20.69 7.99
C SER A 137 -10.02 21.11 6.78
N GLN A 138 -9.90 20.41 5.64
CA GLN A 138 -10.58 20.75 4.39
C GLN A 138 -11.94 20.05 4.20
N GLY A 139 -12.29 19.04 5.02
CA GLY A 139 -13.62 18.41 4.98
C GLY A 139 -13.98 17.66 3.69
N LYS A 140 -13.03 17.39 2.77
CA LYS A 140 -13.29 16.69 1.51
C LYS A 140 -12.86 15.21 1.55
N PRO A 141 -13.60 14.29 0.90
CA PRO A 141 -13.19 12.90 0.71
C PRO A 141 -11.94 12.73 -0.17
N LEU A 142 -11.14 11.69 0.04
CA LEU A 142 -10.00 11.36 -0.83
C LEU A 142 -10.45 11.00 -2.26
N LEU A 143 -11.66 10.45 -2.40
CA LEU A 143 -12.25 10.12 -3.70
C LEU A 143 -12.47 11.34 -4.60
N THR A 144 -12.70 12.52 -4.02
CA THR A 144 -12.88 13.75 -4.80
C THR A 144 -11.55 14.31 -5.30
N SER A 145 -10.43 14.05 -4.63
CA SER A 145 -9.09 14.54 -5.01
C SER A 145 -8.44 13.81 -6.19
N LEU A 146 -9.07 12.74 -6.71
CA LEU A 146 -8.61 12.03 -7.91
C LEU A 146 -9.30 12.48 -9.21
N ARG A 147 -10.29 13.37 -9.10
CA ARG A 147 -11.11 13.84 -10.24
C ARG A 147 -10.74 15.24 -10.72
N ASP A 148 -9.83 15.89 -10.02
CA ASP A 148 -9.24 17.20 -10.33
C ASP A 148 -7.78 17.00 -10.78
#